data_AF-A0A0J9B3R0-F1
#
_entry.id   AF-A0A0J9B3R0-F1
#
_cell.length_a   1.000
_cell.length_b   1.000
_cell.length_c   1.000
_cell.angle_alpha   90.00
_cell.angle_beta   90.00
_cell.angle_gamma   90.00
#
_symmetry.space_group_name_H-M   'P 1'
#
loop_
_entity.id
_entity.type
_entity.pdbx_description
1 polymer ?
#
loop_
_entity_poly.entity_id
_entity_poly.type
_entity_poly.pdbx_seq_one_letter_code
_entity_poly.pdbx_strand_id
1 'polypeptide(L)'
;MRQGSSLKGNFASDIGVASIATGCQVSTLQIQIPNDGDVQTTVTFAGLGWQDKSDGTSYFGTPTDIDGKLRYSFKNVTAISLNGVTGGDGFCVDTFNIQFDNNMQTQRCIGSGSGFAGANIPTTFTPSGQITLSWSKSAYEAWKKTLTGEAMPFSFTLENAEGSYTFNFPSVQVDGDWPDGGNTDIIQVQLNITGSDTPPTITRKAASTPTPAPSGE
;
A
#
# COMPACT_ATOMS: atom_id res chain seq x y z
N MET A 1 -2.51 24.06 8.24
CA MET A 1 -1.66 22.87 8.09
C MET A 1 -0.83 22.68 9.37
N ARG A 2 -1.27 21.84 10.31
CA ARG A 2 -0.40 21.40 11.41
C ARG A 2 0.41 20.22 10.86
N GLN A 3 1.70 20.41 10.62
CA GLN A 3 2.61 19.29 10.40
C GLN A 3 2.69 18.49 11.71
N GLY A 4 2.14 17.28 11.73
CA GLY A 4 2.48 16.31 12.76
C GLY A 4 3.94 15.93 12.56
N SER A 5 4.78 16.17 13.55
CA SER A 5 6.19 15.78 13.53
C SER A 5 6.30 14.26 13.62
N SER A 6 6.32 13.57 12.48
CA SER A 6 6.61 12.14 12.44
C SER A 6 8.12 11.92 12.55
N LEU A 7 8.53 10.96 13.39
CA LEU A 7 9.92 10.59 13.68
C LEU A 7 10.16 9.15 13.25
N LYS A 8 11.32 8.84 12.68
CA LYS A 8 11.79 7.46 12.40
C LYS A 8 13.14 7.25 13.08
N GLY A 9 13.27 6.26 13.95
CA GLY A 9 14.46 6.08 14.79
C GLY A 9 15.05 4.67 14.78
N ASN A 10 16.32 4.57 15.18
CA ASN A 10 17.03 3.31 15.46
C ASN A 10 17.88 3.46 16.73
N PHE A 11 18.12 2.34 17.43
CA PHE A 11 19.00 2.24 18.59
C PHE A 11 19.84 0.96 18.49
N ALA A 12 21.14 1.12 18.27
CA ALA A 12 22.14 0.06 18.25
C ALA A 12 22.69 -0.11 19.66
N SER A 13 22.06 -0.97 20.45
CA SER A 13 22.37 -1.16 21.87
C SER A 13 23.75 -1.76 22.13
N ASP A 14 24.30 -2.49 21.17
CA ASP A 14 25.64 -3.07 21.18
C ASP A 14 26.76 -2.02 21.19
N ILE A 15 26.53 -0.88 20.53
CA ILE A 15 27.47 0.25 20.48
C ILE A 15 26.97 1.51 21.21
N GLY A 16 25.76 1.46 21.79
CA GLY A 16 25.17 2.57 22.54
C GLY A 16 24.82 3.81 21.70
N VAL A 17 24.55 3.63 20.41
CA VAL A 17 24.25 4.73 19.47
C VAL A 17 22.77 4.74 19.11
N ALA A 18 22.14 5.90 19.26
CA ALA A 18 20.77 6.15 18.82
C ALA A 18 20.76 7.21 17.72
N SER A 19 19.84 7.08 16.77
CA SER A 19 19.67 8.05 15.70
C SER A 19 18.21 8.19 15.28
N ILE A 20 17.79 9.38 14.90
CA ILE A 20 16.45 9.69 14.39
C ILE A 20 16.51 10.57 13.16
N ALA A 21 15.62 10.28 12.21
CA ALA A 21 15.22 11.22 11.17
C ALA A 21 14.06 12.09 11.68
N THR A 22 14.14 13.39 11.45
CA THR A 22 13.15 14.38 11.87
C THR A 22 12.45 15.02 10.67
N GLY A 23 11.24 15.53 10.89
CA GLY A 23 10.42 16.12 9.82
C GLY A 23 10.00 15.10 8.76
N CYS A 24 9.78 13.84 9.16
CA CYS A 24 9.44 12.78 8.22
C CYS A 24 8.02 12.96 7.66
N GLN A 25 7.89 12.79 6.36
CA GLN A 25 6.60 12.70 5.66
C GLN A 25 6.56 11.41 4.85
N VAL A 26 5.40 10.77 4.75
CA VAL A 26 5.23 9.57 3.91
C VAL A 26 5.35 9.99 2.44
N SER A 27 6.35 9.46 1.77
CA SER A 27 6.55 9.64 0.34
C SER A 27 5.74 8.62 -0.45
N THR A 28 5.91 7.34 -0.12
CA THR A 28 5.21 6.24 -0.79
C THR A 28 4.71 5.20 0.19
N LEU A 29 3.58 4.59 -0.14
CA LEU A 29 3.06 3.38 0.48
C LEU A 29 2.91 2.34 -0.63
N GLN A 30 3.55 1.18 -0.50
CA GLN A 30 3.43 0.06 -1.42
C GLN A 30 2.91 -1.16 -0.66
N ILE A 31 1.95 -1.86 -1.25
CA ILE A 31 1.38 -3.10 -0.73
C ILE A 31 1.57 -4.16 -1.80
N GLN A 32 2.25 -5.24 -1.47
CA GLN A 32 2.47 -6.39 -2.33
C GLN A 32 1.68 -7.58 -1.80
N ILE A 33 0.83 -8.13 -2.67
CA ILE A 33 0.12 -9.37 -2.45
C ILE A 33 0.79 -10.45 -3.31
N PRO A 34 1.59 -11.35 -2.70
CA PRO A 34 2.18 -12.46 -3.43
C PRO A 34 1.15 -13.58 -3.68
N ASN A 35 1.50 -14.54 -4.53
CA ASN A 35 0.69 -15.73 -4.78
C ASN A 35 0.84 -16.78 -3.66
N ASP A 36 1.90 -16.67 -2.86
CA ASP A 36 2.11 -17.43 -1.62
C ASP A 36 2.81 -16.57 -0.56
N GLY A 37 2.53 -16.84 0.71
CA GLY A 37 3.11 -16.14 1.86
C GLY A 37 2.37 -14.88 2.32
N ASP A 38 3.12 -14.01 3.01
CA ASP A 38 2.57 -12.86 3.73
C ASP A 38 2.43 -11.62 2.83
N VAL A 39 1.40 -10.82 3.09
CA VAL A 39 1.23 -9.49 2.50
C VAL A 39 2.35 -8.59 2.99
N GLN A 40 3.08 -7.98 2.07
CA GLN A 40 4.18 -7.07 2.41
C GLN A 40 3.74 -5.63 2.21
N THR A 41 3.99 -4.79 3.20
CA THR A 41 3.73 -3.34 3.11
C THR A 41 5.01 -2.58 3.34
N THR A 42 5.38 -1.73 2.39
CA THR A 42 6.55 -0.86 2.46
C THR A 42 6.10 0.59 2.54
N VAL A 43 6.57 1.30 3.56
CA VAL A 43 6.33 2.75 3.70
C VAL A 43 7.66 3.48 3.62
N THR A 44 7.77 4.37 2.63
CA THR A 44 8.96 5.21 2.46
C THR A 44 8.70 6.58 3.05
N PHE A 45 9.64 7.07 3.84
CA PHE A 45 9.58 8.39 4.45
C PHE A 45 10.66 9.30 3.87
N ALA A 46 10.30 10.55 3.59
CA ALA A 46 11.23 11.63 3.32
C ALA A 46 11.46 12.43 4.62
N GLY A 47 12.68 12.40 5.16
CA GLY A 47 13.09 13.19 6.32
C GLY A 47 13.76 14.51 5.93
N LEU A 48 13.68 15.51 6.79
CA LEU A 48 14.31 16.82 6.59
C LEU A 48 15.56 17.03 7.44
N GLY A 49 15.69 16.27 8.53
CA GLY A 49 16.82 16.37 9.44
C GLY A 49 17.21 15.02 10.02
N TRP A 50 18.36 15.03 10.68
CA TRP A 50 18.93 13.88 11.36
C TRP A 50 19.47 14.32 12.72
N GLN A 51 19.25 13.51 13.74
CA GLN A 51 19.85 13.67 15.06
C GLN A 51 20.39 12.33 15.53
N ASP A 52 21.54 12.35 16.21
CA ASP A 52 22.15 11.18 16.79
C ASP A 52 22.75 11.48 18.18
N LYS A 53 22.88 10.43 18.99
CA LYS A 53 23.58 10.45 20.27
C LYS A 53 24.26 9.12 20.53
N SER A 54 25.40 9.17 21.20
CA SER A 54 26.23 8.00 21.55
C SER A 54 26.42 7.86 23.06
N ASP A 55 25.40 8.25 23.84
CA ASP A 55 25.43 8.27 25.30
C ASP A 55 24.84 7.01 25.94
N GLY A 56 24.59 5.96 25.13
CA GLY A 56 23.99 4.71 25.60
C GLY A 56 22.48 4.78 25.83
N THR A 57 21.82 5.90 25.48
CA THR A 57 20.38 6.08 25.67
C THR A 57 19.62 6.11 24.34
N SER A 58 18.35 5.65 24.34
CA SER A 58 17.49 5.68 23.15
C SER A 58 16.73 7.02 23.03
N TYR A 59 16.32 7.41 21.81
CA TYR A 59 15.36 8.50 21.59
C TYR A 59 13.90 8.08 21.83
N PHE A 60 13.65 6.78 21.90
CA PHE A 60 12.32 6.18 22.00
C PHE A 60 12.31 5.11 23.09
N GLY A 61 11.17 4.97 23.76
CA GLY A 61 10.95 3.88 24.72
C GLY A 61 10.76 2.53 24.03
N THR A 62 10.46 1.50 24.81
CA THR A 62 10.04 0.19 24.28
C THR A 62 8.78 0.37 23.44
N PRO A 63 8.77 -0.10 22.17
CA PRO A 63 7.56 -0.11 21.36
C PRO A 63 6.45 -0.86 22.10
N THR A 64 5.25 -0.28 22.13
CA THR A 64 4.07 -1.04 22.52
C THR A 64 3.67 -1.92 21.34
N ASP A 65 3.55 -3.23 21.57
CA ASP A 65 3.01 -4.12 20.55
C ASP A 65 1.61 -3.63 20.13
N ILE A 66 1.33 -3.67 18.84
CA ILE A 66 -0.01 -3.42 18.35
C ILE A 66 -0.94 -4.51 18.92
N ASP A 67 -2.14 -4.11 19.35
CA ASP A 67 -3.23 -5.04 19.62
C ASP A 67 -3.64 -5.66 18.28
N GLY A 68 -2.97 -6.77 17.95
CA GLY A 68 -3.20 -7.52 16.73
C GLY A 68 -1.99 -8.41 16.40
N LYS A 69 -2.12 -9.71 16.60
CA LYS A 69 -1.05 -10.69 16.33
C LYS A 69 -1.18 -11.31 14.94
N LEU A 70 -2.29 -11.08 14.24
CA LEU A 70 -2.60 -11.76 13.00
C LEU A 70 -2.00 -11.02 11.81
N ARG A 71 -1.01 -11.66 11.19
CA ARG A 71 -0.48 -11.26 9.88
C ARG A 71 -1.54 -11.46 8.80
N TYR A 72 -1.56 -10.57 7.82
CA TYR A 72 -2.30 -10.79 6.58
C TYR A 72 -1.44 -11.62 5.63
N SER A 73 -2.00 -12.71 5.12
CA SER A 73 -1.42 -13.51 4.05
C SER A 73 -2.24 -13.38 2.77
N PHE A 74 -1.78 -13.95 1.66
CA PHE A 74 -2.54 -14.02 0.41
C PHE A 74 -3.97 -14.58 0.62
N LYS A 75 -4.16 -15.49 1.58
CA LYS A 75 -5.46 -16.10 1.93
C LYS A 75 -6.45 -15.12 2.56
N ASN A 76 -5.95 -14.00 3.07
CA ASN A 76 -6.77 -12.96 3.70
C ASN A 76 -7.25 -11.91 2.70
N VAL A 77 -6.91 -12.06 1.42
CA VAL A 77 -7.48 -11.24 0.34
C VAL A 77 -8.85 -11.80 -0.02
N THR A 78 -9.88 -11.00 0.19
CA THR A 78 -11.28 -11.34 -0.10
C THR A 78 -11.92 -10.29 -0.98
N ALA A 79 -13.05 -10.65 -1.62
CA ALA A 79 -13.87 -9.73 -2.41
C ALA A 79 -13.08 -8.91 -3.46
N ILE A 80 -12.10 -9.55 -4.12
CA ILE A 80 -11.39 -8.91 -5.23
C ILE A 80 -12.35 -8.75 -6.40
N SER A 81 -12.39 -7.55 -6.99
CA SER A 81 -13.21 -7.24 -8.15
C SER A 81 -12.44 -6.34 -9.10
N LEU A 82 -12.51 -6.66 -10.39
CA LEU A 82 -11.94 -5.86 -11.47
C LEU A 82 -12.99 -5.72 -12.56
N ASN A 83 -13.20 -4.50 -13.04
CA ASN A 83 -14.23 -4.18 -14.03
C ASN A 83 -15.64 -4.66 -13.63
N GLY A 84 -15.93 -4.66 -12.32
CA GLY A 84 -17.21 -5.14 -11.77
C GLY A 84 -17.37 -6.67 -11.77
N VAL A 85 -16.34 -7.43 -12.17
CA VAL A 85 -16.33 -8.90 -12.12
C VAL A 85 -15.58 -9.35 -10.88
N THR A 86 -16.17 -10.25 -10.09
CA THR A 86 -15.55 -10.83 -8.89
C THR A 86 -14.47 -11.85 -9.28
N GLY A 87 -13.33 -11.82 -8.61
CA GLY A 87 -12.29 -12.83 -8.79
C GLY A 87 -12.77 -14.22 -8.34
N GLY A 88 -12.36 -15.24 -9.09
CA GLY A 88 -12.85 -16.61 -8.94
C GLY A 88 -14.04 -16.95 -9.83
N ASP A 89 -14.88 -15.97 -10.21
CA ASP A 89 -16.06 -16.19 -11.06
C ASP A 89 -15.78 -15.88 -12.56
N GLY A 90 -14.79 -15.03 -12.85
CA GLY A 90 -14.44 -14.63 -14.23
C GLY A 90 -12.95 -14.57 -14.55
N PHE A 91 -12.08 -14.41 -13.55
CA PHE A 91 -10.62 -14.45 -13.69
C PHE A 91 -9.99 -14.95 -12.38
N CYS A 92 -8.81 -15.55 -12.50
CA CYS A 92 -7.96 -15.85 -11.35
C CYS A 92 -6.88 -14.78 -11.27
N VAL A 93 -6.70 -14.20 -10.07
CA VAL A 93 -5.60 -13.27 -9.79
C VAL A 93 -4.45 -14.09 -9.22
N ASP A 94 -3.28 -13.98 -9.83
CA ASP A 94 -2.08 -14.67 -9.35
C ASP A 94 -1.35 -13.79 -8.32
N THR A 95 -0.99 -12.58 -8.72
CA THR A 95 -0.32 -11.60 -7.87
C THR A 95 -0.82 -10.20 -8.17
N PHE A 96 -0.72 -9.30 -7.20
CA PHE A 96 -0.88 -7.87 -7.46
C PHE A 96 -0.16 -7.01 -6.44
N ASN A 97 0.13 -5.79 -6.84
CA ASN A 97 0.63 -4.76 -5.95
C ASN A 97 -0.10 -3.45 -6.19
N ILE A 98 -0.11 -2.63 -5.15
CA ILE A 98 -0.67 -1.29 -5.16
C ILE A 98 0.36 -0.34 -4.55
N GLN A 99 0.49 0.83 -5.16
CA GLN A 99 1.34 1.90 -4.71
C GLN A 99 0.52 3.19 -4.62
N PHE A 100 0.76 3.94 -3.56
CA PHE A 100 0.33 5.31 -3.39
C PHE A 100 1.57 6.17 -3.33
N ASP A 101 1.78 6.98 -4.36
CA ASP A 101 2.93 7.87 -4.47
C ASP A 101 2.49 9.33 -4.33
N ASN A 102 3.08 10.06 -3.39
CA ASN A 102 2.86 11.50 -3.24
C ASN A 102 3.74 12.35 -4.18
N ASN A 103 4.60 11.69 -4.98
CA ASN A 103 5.62 12.28 -5.85
C ASN A 103 6.39 13.38 -5.13
N MET A 104 6.93 13.01 -3.97
CA MET A 104 7.52 13.94 -3.01
C MET A 104 8.77 14.60 -3.60
N GLN A 105 8.85 15.93 -3.51
CA GLN A 105 10.03 16.69 -3.91
C GLN A 105 10.66 17.41 -2.72
N THR A 106 11.99 17.45 -2.69
CA THR A 106 12.74 18.24 -1.71
C THR A 106 12.99 19.62 -2.28
N GLN A 107 12.50 20.67 -1.60
CA GLN A 107 12.78 22.05 -1.97
C GLN A 107 13.91 22.61 -1.12
N ARG A 108 14.94 23.17 -1.77
CA ARG A 108 15.98 23.97 -1.11
C ARG A 108 15.63 25.46 -1.19
N CYS A 109 15.76 26.17 -0.08
CA CYS A 109 15.50 27.61 -0.02
C CYS A 109 16.83 28.37 0.00
N ILE A 110 17.28 28.85 -1.16
CA ILE A 110 18.48 29.71 -1.28
C ILE A 110 18.25 31.00 -0.48
N GLY A 111 19.24 31.42 0.31
CA GLY A 111 19.17 32.63 1.17
C GLY A 111 18.67 32.38 2.60
N SER A 112 18.32 31.14 2.95
CA SER A 112 17.92 30.77 4.33
C SER A 112 19.09 30.63 5.31
N GLY A 113 20.34 30.76 4.83
CA GLY A 113 21.55 30.54 5.64
C GLY A 113 21.85 29.06 5.94
N SER A 114 21.00 28.11 5.52
CA SER A 114 21.22 26.67 5.67
C SER A 114 21.47 26.00 4.31
N GLY A 115 22.42 25.06 4.26
CA GLY A 115 22.70 24.24 3.06
C GLY A 115 21.76 23.03 2.88
N PHE A 116 20.80 22.86 3.79
CA PHE A 116 19.93 21.69 3.87
C PHE A 116 18.59 21.90 3.14
N ALA A 117 17.85 20.81 2.94
CA ALA A 117 16.50 20.89 2.36
C ALA A 117 15.58 21.70 3.28
N GLY A 118 14.84 22.65 2.70
CA GLY A 118 13.95 23.55 3.43
C GLY A 118 12.55 22.95 3.66
N ALA A 119 12.05 22.14 2.72
CA ALA A 119 10.75 21.49 2.85
C ALA A 119 10.62 20.24 1.97
N ASN A 120 9.76 19.31 2.40
CA ASN A 120 9.26 18.20 1.59
C ASN A 120 7.86 18.60 1.07
N ILE A 121 7.67 18.53 -0.25
CA ILE A 121 6.46 18.97 -0.94
C ILE A 121 5.87 17.79 -1.72
N PRO A 122 4.71 17.27 -1.27
CA PRO A 122 3.89 16.37 -2.08
C PRO A 122 3.39 17.13 -3.32
N THR A 123 3.61 16.57 -4.52
CA THR A 123 3.21 17.25 -5.76
C THR A 123 1.94 16.65 -6.33
N THR A 124 1.95 15.36 -6.65
CA THR A 124 0.83 14.63 -7.24
C THR A 124 0.64 13.33 -6.52
N PHE A 125 -0.57 13.08 -6.04
CA PHE A 125 -0.96 11.79 -5.51
C PHE A 125 -1.33 10.85 -6.67
N THR A 126 -0.51 9.81 -6.88
CA THR A 126 -0.69 8.83 -7.95
C THR A 126 -0.91 7.45 -7.34
N PRO A 127 -2.16 6.97 -7.27
CA PRO A 127 -2.43 5.57 -7.00
C PRO A 127 -2.13 4.76 -8.26
N SER A 128 -1.27 3.76 -8.14
CA SER A 128 -0.91 2.86 -9.23
C SER A 128 -0.72 1.44 -8.72
N GLY A 129 -0.46 0.50 -9.62
CA GLY A 129 -0.22 -0.88 -9.26
C GLY A 129 -0.03 -1.75 -10.48
N GLN A 130 0.09 -3.04 -10.23
CA GLN A 130 0.12 -4.05 -11.28
C GLN A 130 -0.66 -5.26 -10.79
N ILE A 131 -1.42 -5.87 -11.70
CA ILE A 131 -2.17 -7.09 -11.45
C ILE A 131 -1.84 -8.13 -12.52
N THR A 132 -1.60 -9.36 -12.09
CA THR A 132 -1.41 -10.51 -12.98
C THR A 132 -2.65 -11.38 -12.93
N LEU A 133 -3.26 -11.60 -14.11
CA LEU A 133 -4.50 -12.33 -14.27
C LEU A 133 -4.28 -13.55 -15.15
N SER A 134 -4.86 -14.70 -14.81
CA SER A 134 -5.01 -15.79 -15.78
C SER A 134 -5.89 -15.33 -16.95
N TRP A 135 -5.49 -15.69 -18.17
CA TRP A 135 -6.20 -15.30 -19.37
C TRP A 135 -7.58 -15.94 -19.42
N SER A 136 -8.59 -15.09 -19.56
CA SER A 136 -10.00 -15.45 -19.58
C SER A 136 -10.78 -14.40 -20.36
N LYS A 137 -12.07 -14.64 -20.61
CA LYS A 137 -12.95 -13.64 -21.24
C LYS A 137 -12.96 -12.33 -20.45
N SER A 138 -13.06 -12.39 -19.13
CA SER A 138 -13.08 -11.19 -18.28
C SER A 138 -11.72 -10.49 -18.23
N ALA A 139 -10.60 -11.24 -18.23
CA ALA A 139 -9.27 -10.65 -18.35
C ALA A 139 -9.09 -9.96 -19.71
N TYR A 140 -9.62 -10.53 -20.80
CA TYR A 140 -9.64 -9.90 -22.11
C TYR A 140 -10.50 -8.62 -22.13
N GLU A 141 -11.66 -8.60 -21.48
CA GLU A 141 -12.50 -7.40 -21.38
C GLU A 141 -11.82 -6.27 -20.60
N ALA A 142 -11.05 -6.60 -19.56
CA ALA A 142 -10.19 -5.65 -18.87
C ALA A 142 -9.02 -5.18 -19.75
N TRP A 143 -8.29 -6.10 -20.39
CA TRP A 143 -7.17 -5.79 -21.29
C TRP A 143 -7.62 -4.94 -22.48
N LYS A 144 -8.78 -5.21 -23.09
CA LYS A 144 -9.31 -4.42 -24.21
C LYS A 144 -9.42 -2.92 -23.89
N LYS A 145 -9.60 -2.54 -22.62
CA LYS A 145 -9.66 -1.13 -22.21
C LYS A 145 -8.33 -0.40 -22.36
N THR A 146 -7.20 -1.10 -22.49
CA THR A 146 -5.90 -0.49 -22.87
C THR A 146 -5.99 0.18 -24.24
N LEU A 147 -6.81 -0.36 -25.16
CA LEU A 147 -6.99 0.16 -26.52
C LEU A 147 -7.86 1.42 -26.58
N THR A 148 -8.74 1.62 -25.59
CA THR A 148 -9.71 2.73 -25.57
C THR A 148 -9.40 3.78 -24.51
N GLY A 149 -8.60 3.45 -23.50
CA GLY A 149 -8.35 4.28 -22.32
C GLY A 149 -9.56 4.39 -21.39
N GLU A 150 -10.58 3.53 -21.56
CA GLU A 150 -11.77 3.53 -20.70
C GLU A 150 -11.41 3.11 -19.28
N ALA A 151 -11.88 3.88 -18.29
CA ALA A 151 -11.68 3.53 -16.89
C ALA A 151 -12.58 2.36 -16.44
N MET A 152 -12.19 1.72 -15.35
CA MET A 152 -12.98 0.68 -14.69
C MET A 152 -12.76 0.69 -13.17
N PRO A 153 -13.68 0.13 -12.37
CA PRO A 153 -13.45 -0.02 -10.95
C PRO A 153 -12.52 -1.20 -10.66
N PHE A 154 -11.72 -1.06 -9.60
CA PHE A 154 -10.93 -2.12 -8.98
C PHE A 154 -11.09 -2.06 -7.46
N SER A 155 -11.31 -3.20 -6.80
CA SER A 155 -11.40 -3.24 -5.35
C SER A 155 -10.92 -4.57 -4.80
N PHE A 156 -10.45 -4.57 -3.55
CA PHE A 156 -10.17 -5.78 -2.79
C PHE A 156 -10.29 -5.50 -1.29
N THR A 157 -10.47 -6.54 -0.50
CA THR A 157 -10.50 -6.46 0.96
C THR A 157 -9.40 -7.32 1.56
N LEU A 158 -8.70 -6.79 2.56
CA LEU A 158 -7.85 -7.57 3.46
C LEU A 158 -8.63 -7.82 4.74
N GLU A 159 -8.90 -9.08 5.06
CA GLU A 159 -9.75 -9.46 6.19
C GLU A 159 -9.13 -10.57 7.05
N ASN A 160 -9.10 -10.34 8.36
CA ASN A 160 -8.71 -11.32 9.36
C ASN A 160 -9.67 -11.23 10.57
N ALA A 161 -9.41 -12.00 11.63
CA ALA A 161 -10.27 -12.00 12.81
C ALA A 161 -10.23 -10.68 13.62
N GLU A 162 -9.31 -9.76 13.32
CA GLU A 162 -9.17 -8.45 13.97
C GLU A 162 -9.93 -7.34 13.23
N GLY A 163 -10.34 -7.60 11.98
CA GLY A 163 -11.14 -6.70 11.18
C GLY A 163 -10.79 -6.75 9.70
N SER A 164 -11.24 -5.73 8.97
CA SER A 164 -11.02 -5.63 7.54
C SER A 164 -10.58 -4.24 7.08
N TYR A 165 -9.83 -4.21 5.99
CA TYR A 165 -9.49 -3.02 5.21
C TYR A 165 -9.97 -3.23 3.78
N THR A 166 -10.94 -2.44 3.35
CA THR A 166 -11.44 -2.45 1.97
C THR A 166 -10.79 -1.32 1.20
N PHE A 167 -10.07 -1.68 0.14
CA PHE A 167 -9.47 -0.76 -0.82
C PHE A 167 -10.39 -0.68 -2.03
N ASN A 168 -10.82 0.54 -2.34
CA ASN A 168 -11.72 0.80 -3.46
C ASN A 168 -11.12 1.86 -4.37
N PHE A 169 -10.88 1.48 -5.61
CA PHE A 169 -10.43 2.32 -6.70
C PHE A 169 -11.59 2.46 -7.69
N PRO A 170 -12.42 3.50 -7.55
CA PRO A 170 -13.65 3.63 -8.35
C PRO A 170 -13.37 3.84 -9.84
N SER A 171 -12.19 4.37 -10.19
CA SER A 171 -11.79 4.64 -11.57
C SER A 171 -10.29 4.39 -11.73
N VAL A 172 -9.96 3.35 -12.49
CA VAL A 172 -8.60 3.03 -12.90
C VAL A 172 -8.52 2.82 -14.39
N GLN A 173 -7.46 3.33 -14.99
CA GLN A 173 -7.03 2.97 -16.34
C GLN A 173 -6.02 1.83 -16.28
N VAL A 174 -5.98 1.03 -17.33
CA VAL A 174 -5.03 -0.05 -17.48
C VAL A 174 -4.17 0.10 -18.70
N ASP A 175 -2.96 -0.43 -18.60
CA ASP A 175 -1.99 -0.57 -19.67
C ASP A 175 -1.33 -1.95 -19.57
N GLY A 176 -0.98 -2.56 -20.70
CA GLY A 176 -0.35 -3.88 -20.71
C GLY A 176 -0.33 -4.53 -22.08
N ASP A 177 0.68 -5.36 -22.30
CA ASP A 177 0.89 -6.06 -23.56
C ASP A 177 -0.12 -7.20 -23.77
N TRP A 178 -0.31 -7.60 -25.03
CA TRP A 178 -1.07 -8.81 -25.35
C TRP A 178 -0.33 -10.02 -24.76
N PRO A 179 -1.03 -10.92 -24.05
CA PRO A 179 -0.37 -12.07 -23.45
C PRO A 179 0.08 -13.06 -24.53
N ASP A 180 1.33 -13.49 -24.43
CA ASP A 180 1.89 -14.58 -25.21
C ASP A 180 2.17 -15.81 -24.32
N GLY A 181 2.23 -16.98 -24.93
CA GLY A 181 2.56 -18.21 -24.21
C GLY A 181 2.45 -19.44 -25.11
N GLY A 182 3.17 -20.50 -24.72
CA GLY A 182 3.19 -21.77 -25.43
C GLY A 182 1.98 -22.64 -25.13
N ASN A 183 1.84 -23.75 -25.87
CA ASN A 183 0.71 -24.68 -25.74
C ASN A 183 0.61 -25.39 -24.37
N THR A 184 1.64 -25.30 -23.53
CA THR A 184 1.70 -25.91 -22.19
C THR A 184 1.46 -24.91 -21.07
N ASP A 185 1.39 -23.62 -21.39
CA ASP A 185 1.46 -22.57 -20.39
C ASP A 185 0.06 -22.13 -19.99
N ILE A 186 -0.11 -21.83 -18.69
CA ILE A 186 -1.26 -21.06 -18.26
C ILE A 186 -1.01 -19.63 -18.72
N ILE A 187 -1.70 -19.23 -19.78
CA ILE A 187 -1.59 -17.88 -20.33
C ILE A 187 -2.03 -16.89 -19.24
N GLN A 188 -1.20 -15.89 -19.00
CA GLN A 188 -1.46 -14.82 -18.03
C GLN A 188 -1.25 -13.47 -18.72
N VAL A 189 -2.01 -12.46 -18.28
CA VAL A 189 -1.83 -11.07 -18.69
C VAL A 189 -1.46 -10.24 -17.47
N GLN A 190 -0.48 -9.36 -17.65
CA GLN A 190 -0.08 -8.39 -16.66
C GLN A 190 -0.65 -7.02 -17.06
N LEU A 191 -1.42 -6.42 -16.17
CA LEU A 191 -2.01 -5.10 -16.36
C LEU A 191 -1.44 -4.13 -15.33
N ASN A 192 -0.80 -3.07 -15.81
CA ASN A 192 -0.47 -1.91 -15.00
C ASN A 192 -1.76 -1.13 -14.75
N ILE A 193 -2.00 -0.74 -13.51
CA ILE A 193 -3.18 0.00 -13.07
C ILE A 193 -2.73 1.41 -12.68
N THR A 194 -3.45 2.43 -13.15
CA THR A 194 -3.28 3.82 -12.70
C THR A 194 -4.65 4.40 -12.36
N GLY A 195 -4.84 4.93 -11.15
CA GLY A 195 -6.10 5.58 -10.80
C GLY A 195 -6.29 6.89 -11.56
N SER A 196 -7.51 7.16 -11.98
CA SER A 196 -7.92 8.36 -12.71
C SER A 196 -9.15 8.98 -12.05
N ASP A 197 -9.39 10.29 -12.27
CA ASP A 197 -10.63 11.04 -12.05
C ASP A 197 -11.24 11.10 -10.63
N THR A 198 -11.27 10.00 -9.90
CA THR A 198 -11.87 9.84 -8.59
C THR A 198 -10.87 9.20 -7.63
N PRO A 199 -10.54 9.85 -6.50
CA PRO A 199 -9.61 9.31 -5.52
C PRO A 199 -10.05 7.95 -4.97
N PRO A 200 -9.11 7.03 -4.71
CA PRO A 200 -9.41 5.78 -4.03
C PRO A 200 -9.74 6.02 -2.55
N THR A 201 -10.47 5.08 -1.97
CA THR A 201 -10.82 5.08 -0.55
C THR A 201 -10.33 3.82 0.13
N ILE A 202 -9.82 3.95 1.35
CA ILE A 202 -9.48 2.83 2.23
C ILE A 202 -10.40 2.89 3.44
N THR A 203 -11.24 1.88 3.61
CA THR A 203 -12.20 1.80 4.71
C THR A 203 -11.77 0.72 5.69
N ARG A 204 -11.53 1.11 6.95
CA ARG A 204 -11.25 0.17 8.04
C ARG A 204 -12.54 -0.19 8.78
N LYS A 205 -12.74 -1.48 9.06
CA LYS A 205 -13.77 -2.00 9.95
C LYS A 205 -13.10 -2.85 11.04
N ALA A 206 -13.33 -2.50 12.31
CA ALA A 206 -12.84 -3.32 13.42
C ALA A 206 -13.69 -4.61 13.56
N ALA A 207 -13.09 -5.69 14.05
CA ALA A 207 -13.84 -6.87 14.45
C ALA A 207 -14.88 -6.51 15.53
N SER A 208 -16.09 -7.06 15.39
CA SER A 208 -17.10 -6.94 16.44
C SER A 208 -16.64 -7.73 17.65
N THR A 209 -16.46 -7.06 18.79
CA THR A 209 -16.26 -7.73 20.07
C THR A 209 -17.53 -8.52 20.38
N PRO A 210 -17.46 -9.83 20.67
CA PRO A 210 -18.65 -10.57 21.07
C PRO A 210 -19.21 -9.96 22.36
N THR A 211 -20.49 -9.56 22.34
CA THR A 211 -21.22 -9.16 23.55
C THR A 211 -21.16 -10.32 24.54
N PRO A 212 -20.65 -10.14 25.78
CA PRO A 212 -20.69 -11.21 26.77
C PRO A 212 -22.14 -11.60 27.02
N ALA A 213 -22.43 -12.90 26.95
CA ALA A 213 -23.74 -13.43 27.23
C ALA A 213 -24.18 -12.98 28.64
N PRO A 214 -25.44 -12.55 28.83
CA PRO A 214 -25.92 -12.23 30.16
C PRO A 214 -25.78 -13.48 31.04
N SER A 215 -25.05 -13.34 32.15
CA SER A 215 -24.97 -14.36 33.18
C SER A 215 -26.39 -14.59 33.70
N GLY A 216 -26.97 -15.76 33.41
CA GLY A 216 -28.25 -16.17 33.98
C GLY A 216 -28.15 -16.23 35.50
N GLU A 217 -29.10 -15.58 36.16
CA GLU A 217 -29.41 -15.76 37.59
C GLU A 217 -30.07 -17.12 37.85
#